data_AF-A0A1Q7LRG1-F1
#
_entry.id   AF-A0A1Q7LRG1-F1
#
_cell.length_a   1.000
_cell.length_b   1.000
_cell.length_c   1.000
_cell.angle_alpha   90.00
_cell.angle_beta   90.00
_cell.angle_gamma   90.00
#
_symmetry.space_group_name_H-M   'P 1'
#
loop_
_entity.id
_entity.type
_entity.pdbx_description
1 polymer ?
#
loop_
_entity_poly.entity_id
_entity_poly.type
_entity_poly.pdbx_seq_one_letter_code
_entity_poly.pdbx_strand_id
1 'polypeptide(L)' 'MVWRTVLTVLVLAGALVGSLWYVAFEAKGFTLFQQLVVVLIAFIVAIAVVSIVWITWGGRRGFMRPWH' A
#
# COMPACT_ATOMS: atom_id res chain seq x y z
N MET A 1 -3.21 -17.81 -1.14
CA MET A 1 -1.85 -17.23 -1.11
C MET A 1 -1.61 -16.36 -2.34
N VAL A 2 -1.73 -16.90 -3.55
CA VAL A 2 -1.52 -16.19 -4.82
C VAL A 2 -2.23 -14.83 -4.91
N TRP A 3 -3.54 -14.78 -4.59
CA TRP A 3 -4.30 -13.52 -4.65
C TRP A 3 -3.79 -12.43 -3.69
N ARG A 4 -3.24 -12.80 -2.52
CA ARG A 4 -2.67 -11.83 -1.56
C ARG A 4 -1.40 -11.21 -2.11
N THR A 5 -0.56 -12.03 -2.74
CA THR A 5 0.67 -11.57 -3.38
C THR A 5 0.34 -10.63 -4.55
N VAL A 6 -0.63 -11.01 -5.39
CA VAL A 6 -1.09 -10.17 -6.51
C VAL A 6 -1.61 -8.82 -6.02
N LEU A 7 -2.49 -8.80 -5.00
CA LEU A 7 -2.98 -7.55 -4.41
C LEU A 7 -1.86 -6.69 -3.81
N THR A 8 -0.90 -7.32 -3.12
CA THR A 8 0.23 -6.60 -2.54
C THR A 8 1.09 -5.94 -3.62
N VAL A 9 1.39 -6.66 -4.70
CA VAL A 9 2.14 -6.13 -5.85
C VAL A 9 1.38 -5.00 -6.54
N LEU A 10 0.07 -5.17 -6.77
CA LEU A 10 -0.75 -4.14 -7.39
C LEU A 10 -0.84 -2.86 -6.55
N VAL A 11 -1.00 -2.98 -5.23
CA VAL A 11 -1.07 -1.82 -4.33
C VAL A 11 0.26 -1.08 -4.30
N LEU A 12 1.39 -1.80 -4.19
CA LEU A 12 2.71 -1.17 -4.16
C LEU A 12 3.07 -0.55 -5.51
N ALA A 13 2.81 -1.24 -6.62
CA ALA A 13 3.05 -0.73 -7.96
C ALA A 13 2.16 0.50 -8.24
N GLY A 14 0.88 0.43 -7.88
CA GLY A 14 -0.06 1.54 -8.02
C GLY A 14 0.34 2.76 -7.20
N ALA A 15 0.78 2.56 -5.96
CA ALA A 15 1.27 3.65 -5.11
C ALA A 15 2.53 4.30 -5.68
N LEU A 16 3.47 3.51 -6.21
CA LEU A 16 4.68 4.03 -6.82
C LEU A 16 4.38 4.79 -8.13
N VAL A 17 3.64 4.16 -9.05
CA VAL A 17 3.29 4.78 -10.34
C VAL A 17 2.44 6.02 -10.12
N GLY A 18 1.44 5.96 -9.24
CA GLY A 18 0.55 7.08 -8.94
C GLY A 18 1.28 8.26 -8.32
N SER A 19 2.17 8.01 -7.34
CA SER A 19 2.95 9.08 -6.72
C SER A 19 3.95 9.73 -7.68
N LEU A 20 4.63 8.93 -8.50
CA LEU A 20 5.56 9.45 -9.51
C LEU A 20 4.84 10.23 -10.61
N TRP A 21 3.69 9.73 -11.08
CA TRP A 21 2.87 10.44 -12.06
C TRP A 21 2.40 11.80 -11.52
N TYR A 22 1.89 11.82 -10.28
CA TYR A 22 1.47 13.07 -9.64
C TYR A 22 2.63 14.07 -9.50
N VAL A 23 3.79 13.61 -9.03
CA VAL A 23 4.98 14.47 -8.90
C VAL A 23 5.47 14.99 -10.25
N ALA A 24 5.46 14.15 -11.29
CA ALA A 24 5.97 14.51 -12.61
C ALA A 24 5.05 15.48 -13.39
N PHE A 25 3.73 15.34 -13.26
CA PHE A 25 2.79 16.07 -14.13
C PHE A 25 1.97 17.13 -13.40
N GLU A 26 1.62 16.90 -12.13
CA GLU A 26 0.71 17.76 -11.36
C GLU A 26 1.45 18.66 -10.36
N ALA A 27 2.61 18.25 -9.86
CA ALA A 27 3.32 18.96 -8.80
C ALA A 27 4.18 20.16 -9.27
N LYS A 28 3.70 20.93 -10.26
CA LYS A 28 4.42 22.06 -10.90
C LYS A 28 4.78 23.22 -9.96
N GLY A 29 4.15 23.29 -8.78
CA GLY A 29 4.43 24.30 -7.75
C GLY A 29 5.08 23.76 -6.48
N PHE A 30 5.42 22.47 -6.44
CA PHE A 30 5.95 21.85 -5.22
C PHE A 30 7.46 21.96 -5.15
N THR A 31 7.98 22.22 -3.95
CA THR A 31 9.42 22.10 -3.69
C THR A 31 9.84 20.62 -3.70
N LEU A 32 11.13 20.35 -3.90
CA LEU A 32 11.68 18.99 -3.84
C LEU A 32 11.31 18.26 -2.54
N PHE A 33 11.27 18.97 -1.42
CA PHE A 33 10.84 18.41 -0.14
C PHE A 33 9.36 17.99 -0.18
N GLN A 34 8.47 18.84 -0.70
CA GLN A 34 7.04 18.51 -0.81
C GLN A 34 6.80 17.33 -1.76
N GLN A 35 7.55 17.23 -2.85
CA GLN A 35 7.49 16.08 -3.76
C GLN A 35 7.90 14.77 -3.07
N LEU A 36 8.99 14.79 -2.29
CA LEU A 36 9.42 13.64 -1.48
C LEU A 36 8.36 13.25 -0.43
N VAL A 37 7.74 14.24 0.21
CA VAL A 37 6.66 14.01 1.18
C VAL A 37 5.45 13.35 0.52
N VAL A 38 5.07 13.74 -0.69
CA VAL A 38 3.96 13.07 -1.44
C VAL A 38 4.26 11.60 -1.68
N VAL A 39 5.48 11.29 -2.14
CA VAL A 39 5.89 9.89 -2.36
C VAL A 39 5.88 9.12 -1.04
N LEU A 40 6.38 9.71 0.04
CA LEU A 40 6.38 9.10 1.36
C LEU A 40 4.95 8.81 1.86
N ILE A 41 4.03 9.76 1.71
CA ILE A 41 2.62 9.60 2.08
C ILE A 41 2.00 8.45 1.28
N ALA A 42 2.24 8.38 -0.02
CA ALA A 42 1.72 7.30 -0.87
C ALA A 42 2.21 5.92 -0.40
N PHE A 43 3.48 5.81 -0.01
CA PHE A 43 4.03 4.56 0.56
C PHE A 43 3.43 4.20 1.92
N ILE A 44 3.25 5.17 2.82
CA ILE A 44 2.61 4.93 4.13
C ILE A 44 1.19 4.38 3.92
N VAL A 45 0.41 4.98 3.02
CA VAL A 45 -0.94 4.53 2.69
C VAL A 45 -0.91 3.13 2.09
N ALA A 46 0.00 2.85 1.16
CA ALA A 46 0.13 1.54 0.53
C ALA A 46 0.42 0.44 1.57
N ILE A 47 1.36 0.70 2.49
CA ILE A 47 1.72 -0.24 3.56
C ILE A 47 0.54 -0.45 4.51
N ALA A 48 -0.19 0.60 4.86
CA ALA A 48 -1.38 0.49 5.70
C ALA A 48 -2.45 -0.40 5.05
N VAL A 49 -2.74 -0.20 3.76
CA VAL A 49 -3.69 -1.02 3.00
C VAL A 49 -3.25 -2.48 2.94
N VAL A 50 -1.97 -2.74 2.62
CA VAL A 50 -1.42 -4.09 2.62
C VAL A 50 -1.57 -4.72 4.00
N SER A 51 -1.21 -4.02 5.07
CA SER A 51 -1.30 -4.53 6.44
C SER A 51 -2.73 -4.94 6.80
N ILE A 52 -3.73 -4.11 6.46
CA ILE A 52 -5.15 -4.42 6.69
C ILE A 52 -5.57 -5.69 5.94
N VAL A 53 -5.21 -5.82 4.66
CA VAL A 53 -5.51 -7.02 3.85
C VAL A 53 -4.89 -8.27 4.48
N TRP A 54 -3.67 -8.16 5.00
CA TRP A 54 -2.98 -9.27 5.63
C TRP A 54 -3.59 -9.66 6.98
N ILE A 55 -4.00 -8.68 7.80
CA ILE A 55 -4.65 -8.92 9.12
C ILE A 55 -6.05 -9.53 8.95
N THR A 56 -6.89 -8.93 8.11
CA THR A 56 -8.30 -9.34 7.92
C THR A 56 -8.44 -10.75 7.36
N TRP A 57 -7.52 -11.18 6.50
CA TRP A 57 -7.53 -12.53 5.91
C TRP A 57 -6.71 -13.54 6.71
N GLY A 58 -5.73 -13.09 7.51
CA GLY A 58 -4.95 -13.92 8.43
C GLY A 58 -5.77 -14.36 9.65
N GLY A 59 -6.61 -13.47 10.20
CA GLY A 59 -7.44 -13.75 11.38
C GLY A 59 -8.47 -14.87 11.18
N ARG A 60 -8.95 -15.08 9.94
CA ARG A 60 -9.94 -16.15 9.65
C ARG A 60 -9.39 -17.57 9.75
N ARG A 61 -8.07 -17.78 9.78
CA ARG A 61 -7.47 -19.13 9.81
C ARG A 61 -6.82 -19.49 11.16
N GLY A 62 -6.62 -18.52 12.06
CA GLY A 62 -5.94 -18.72 13.35
C GLY A 62 -6.85 -18.90 14.56
N PHE A 63 -8.10 -18.41 14.52
CA PHE A 63 -9.01 -18.41 15.69
C PHE A 63 -10.06 -19.52 15.72
N MET A 64 -10.09 -20.40 14.71
CA MET A 64 -10.96 -21.58 14.68
C MET A 64 -10.13 -22.86 14.79
N ARG A 65 -9.32 -22.97 15.85
CA ARG A 65 -8.89 -24.29 16.33
C ARG A 65 -9.72 -24.57 17.57
N PRO A 66 -10.84 -25.30 17.47
CA PRO A 66 -11.54 -25.74 18.66
C PRO A 66 -10.61 -26.70 19.40
N TRP A 67 -10.34 -26.39 20.66
CA TRP A 67 -9.60 -27.24 21.57
C TRP A 67 -10.47 -28.46 21.87
N HIS A 68 -10.29 -29.52 21.08
CA HIS A 68 -10.76 -30.88 21.38
C HIS A 68 -9.55 -31.78 21.48
#